data_AF-A0A380JGH4-F1
#
_entry.id   AF-A0A380JGH4-F1
#
_cell.length_a   1.000
_cell.length_b   1.000
_cell.length_c   1.000
_cell.angle_alpha   90.00
_cell.angle_beta   90.00
_cell.angle_gamma   90.00
#
_symmetry.space_group_name_H-M   'P 1'
#
loop_
_entity.id
_entity.type
_entity.pdbx_description
1 polymer ?
#
loop_
_entity_poly.entity_id
_entity_poly.type
_entity_poly.pdbx_seq_one_letter_code
_entity_poly.pdbx_strand_id
1 'polypeptide(L)'
;MSQKMLNLNDIINYISQLPFADFNKVVRQYANSQRVDVADTMNFVVVSNFEEHLAKLGVNSSCPQCSSTSISKYGKRNNIQVFKCKDCSKRFTRFSGTALEKTRWHWDIWLKVLEMTLNGYSIEDMRNVLINDYDCLGIDIKTVWLWRLKLITAMANMPMPILSGVVQVDETFVRESQKGSRHLKSTISQTDVRKPRYGRQSSKYGVMGSEFATVVTAVDNRGYCVCKVASLGKLSTDIFYDLFHDHLDSPAFLCSDANSIYEDYCQVTNTPHYVRPSNFLKVIGNKGYVIQATDEFEKRANNKILEHLYYEGVTDKITNRGEILFDKFNDIKYQNSLSLARVNELHNDIKRFINRNMTNVSTKYLQDYIGYFTYIRNWRIEHGYYPTSKADAEAIFIEILKTKKNLTSSEVRQKELVLPKPSSRYMEVLKAETKKARTAIDNPYFKFNEEDGVYSFNKREYLLDLPKSRLFEIAKECHLTKYRKLAHWSLVSLILKQDNIQDIIYQQLAKDRNQLIDEEDLEVIRSSVYAQSSF
;
A
#
# COMPACT_ATOMS: atom_id res chain seq x y z
N MET A 1 19.60 1.23 60.41
CA MET A 1 19.33 0.54 59.13
C MET A 1 20.36 -0.58 59.00
N SER A 2 19.95 -1.85 59.03
CA SER A 2 20.90 -2.97 58.90
C SER A 2 21.46 -2.99 57.48
N GLN A 3 22.78 -2.94 57.33
CA GLN A 3 23.44 -3.23 56.05
C GLN A 3 23.11 -4.67 55.66
N LYS A 4 22.28 -4.84 54.64
CA LYS A 4 21.99 -6.16 54.06
C LYS A 4 23.29 -6.61 53.38
N MET A 5 24.01 -7.56 53.98
CA MET A 5 25.18 -8.17 53.34
C MET A 5 24.70 -8.94 52.11
N LEU A 6 25.01 -8.42 50.92
CA LEU A 6 24.81 -9.10 49.64
C LEU A 6 25.70 -10.34 49.61
N ASN A 7 25.11 -11.53 49.52
CA ASN A 7 25.87 -12.76 49.33
C ASN A 7 26.15 -13.01 47.83
N LEU A 8 27.09 -13.90 47.52
CA LEU A 8 27.48 -14.20 46.14
C LEU A 8 26.31 -14.69 45.27
N ASN A 9 25.39 -15.47 45.84
CA ASN A 9 24.22 -15.98 45.12
C ASN A 9 23.23 -14.85 44.77
N ASP A 10 23.07 -13.86 45.64
CA ASP A 10 22.24 -12.68 45.37
C ASP A 10 22.80 -11.88 44.19
N ILE A 11 24.13 -11.76 44.11
CA ILE A 11 24.81 -11.09 42.99
C ILE A 11 24.68 -11.89 41.71
N ILE A 12 24.87 -13.21 41.74
CA ILE A 12 24.72 -14.09 40.56
C ILE A 12 23.27 -14.03 40.04
N ASN A 13 22.30 -14.13 40.94
CA ASN A 13 20.89 -14.02 40.59
C ASN A 13 20.56 -12.65 39.98
N TYR A 14 21.08 -11.57 40.55
CA TYR A 14 20.92 -10.23 40.00
C TYR A 14 21.53 -10.11 38.59
N ILE A 15 22.78 -10.54 38.40
CA ILE A 15 23.46 -10.50 37.09
C ILE A 15 22.70 -11.33 36.05
N SER A 16 22.13 -12.47 36.44
CA SER A 16 21.35 -13.33 35.53
C SER A 16 20.03 -12.71 35.07
N GLN A 17 19.54 -11.68 35.77
CA GLN A 17 18.32 -10.96 35.44
C GLN A 17 18.58 -9.63 34.69
N LEU A 18 19.84 -9.25 34.50
CA LEU A 18 20.18 -8.02 33.81
C LEU A 18 19.76 -8.08 32.33
N PRO A 19 19.31 -6.94 31.75
CA PRO A 19 19.20 -6.80 30.30
C PRO A 19 20.53 -7.15 29.62
N PHE A 20 20.47 -7.70 28.41
CA PHE A 20 21.67 -8.18 27.72
C PHE A 20 22.76 -7.11 27.59
N ALA A 21 22.38 -5.85 27.37
CA ALA A 21 23.30 -4.73 27.27
C ALA A 21 24.17 -4.57 28.53
N ASP A 22 23.54 -4.61 29.71
CA ASP A 22 24.23 -4.43 30.99
C ASP A 22 25.04 -5.68 31.36
N PHE A 23 24.47 -6.87 31.11
CA PHE A 23 25.20 -8.13 31.24
C PHE A 23 26.48 -8.14 30.38
N ASN A 24 26.38 -7.76 29.10
CA ASN A 24 27.52 -7.73 28.17
C ASN A 24 28.60 -6.72 28.63
N LYS A 25 28.20 -5.56 29.16
CA LYS A 25 29.15 -4.58 29.75
C LYS A 25 29.93 -5.18 30.91
N VAL A 26 29.26 -5.87 31.84
CA VAL A 26 29.90 -6.52 33.00
C VAL A 26 30.89 -7.59 32.52
N VAL A 27 30.46 -8.46 31.60
CA VAL A 27 31.32 -9.55 31.06
C VAL A 27 32.55 -8.98 30.36
N ARG A 28 32.42 -7.89 29.60
CA ARG A 28 33.56 -7.25 28.92
C ARG A 28 34.50 -6.54 29.87
N GLN A 29 34.00 -5.86 30.89
CA GLN A 29 34.85 -5.27 31.93
C GLN A 29 35.67 -6.36 32.63
N TYR A 30 35.03 -7.48 32.96
CA TYR A 30 35.72 -8.64 33.50
C TYR A 30 36.79 -9.17 32.51
N ALA A 31 36.41 -9.42 31.25
CA ALA A 31 37.31 -9.92 30.21
C ALA A 31 38.54 -9.02 30.02
N ASN A 32 38.36 -7.70 30.00
CA ASN A 32 39.43 -6.73 29.90
C ASN A 32 40.32 -6.71 31.16
N SER A 33 39.71 -6.77 32.35
CA SER A 33 40.46 -6.77 33.62
C SER A 33 41.34 -8.01 33.77
N GLN A 34 40.85 -9.16 33.31
CA GLN A 34 41.52 -10.45 33.42
C GLN A 34 42.30 -10.83 32.15
N ARG A 35 42.21 -10.02 31.08
CA ARG A 35 42.80 -10.28 29.75
C ARG A 35 42.45 -11.65 29.18
N VAL A 36 41.19 -12.07 29.34
CA VAL A 36 40.65 -13.34 28.85
C VAL A 36 39.73 -13.13 27.67
N ASP A 37 39.80 -14.02 26.69
CA ASP A 37 38.82 -14.07 25.60
C ASP A 37 37.55 -14.76 26.06
N VAL A 38 36.42 -14.10 25.87
CA VAL A 38 35.08 -14.57 26.26
C VAL A 38 34.16 -14.76 25.05
N ALA A 39 34.68 -14.67 23.82
CA ALA A 39 33.89 -14.72 22.59
C ALA A 39 33.05 -16.01 22.48
N ASP A 40 33.64 -17.18 22.74
CA ASP A 40 32.93 -18.46 22.68
C ASP A 40 31.86 -18.59 23.77
N THR A 41 32.14 -18.09 24.98
CA THR A 41 31.19 -18.04 26.09
C THR A 41 30.01 -17.13 25.75
N MET A 42 30.26 -15.95 25.19
CA MET A 42 29.21 -15.04 24.74
C MET A 42 28.36 -15.65 23.63
N ASN A 43 28.99 -16.35 22.68
CA ASN A 43 28.25 -17.09 21.64
C ASN A 43 27.37 -18.19 22.25
N PHE A 44 27.85 -18.92 23.25
CA PHE A 44 27.03 -19.91 23.98
C PHE A 44 25.85 -19.26 24.70
N VAL A 45 26.03 -18.11 25.36
CA VAL A 45 24.95 -17.37 26.02
C VAL A 45 23.88 -16.95 25.00
N VAL A 46 24.28 -16.36 23.88
CA VAL A 46 23.38 -15.96 22.79
C VAL A 46 22.59 -17.14 22.25
N VAL A 47 23.27 -18.24 21.93
CA VAL A 47 22.62 -19.46 21.39
C VAL A 47 21.65 -20.04 22.40
N SER A 48 22.07 -20.20 23.65
CA SER A 48 21.24 -20.79 24.71
C SER A 48 19.99 -19.96 24.97
N ASN A 49 20.12 -18.63 25.03
CA ASN A 49 19.00 -17.70 25.19
C ASN A 49 17.95 -17.90 24.09
N PHE A 50 18.36 -17.93 22.82
CA PHE A 50 17.42 -18.18 21.74
C PHE A 50 16.80 -19.58 21.74
N GLU A 51 17.60 -20.62 22.00
CA GLU A 51 17.07 -21.98 22.03
C GLU A 51 16.00 -22.15 23.10
N GLU A 52 16.19 -21.51 24.25
CA GLU A 52 15.21 -21.49 25.33
C GLU A 52 13.93 -20.75 24.92
N HIS A 53 14.04 -19.54 24.36
CA HIS A 53 12.88 -18.78 23.88
C HIS A 53 12.12 -19.54 22.78
N LEU A 54 12.81 -20.05 21.77
CA LEU A 54 12.20 -20.80 20.67
C LEU A 54 11.59 -22.13 21.15
N ALA A 55 12.20 -22.79 22.15
CA ALA A 55 11.62 -23.99 22.77
C ALA A 55 10.33 -23.67 23.52
N LYS A 56 10.33 -22.62 24.36
CA LYS A 56 9.15 -22.15 25.09
C LYS A 56 8.00 -21.78 24.15
N LEU A 57 8.32 -21.13 23.03
CA LEU A 57 7.35 -20.75 21.99
C LEU A 57 6.89 -21.91 21.09
N GLY A 58 7.46 -23.12 21.26
CA GLY A 58 7.14 -24.27 20.43
C GLY A 58 7.60 -24.16 18.98
N VAL A 59 8.50 -23.22 18.65
CA VAL A 59 8.97 -22.98 17.28
C VAL A 59 9.81 -24.17 16.81
N ASN A 60 9.42 -24.73 15.66
CA ASN A 60 10.03 -25.93 15.08
C ASN A 60 10.10 -27.09 16.09
N SER A 61 9.03 -27.27 16.88
CA SER A 61 8.78 -28.47 17.68
C SER A 61 8.44 -29.70 16.83
N SER A 62 7.94 -29.49 15.61
CA SER A 62 7.74 -30.48 14.56
C SER A 62 8.69 -30.25 13.38
N CYS A 63 8.84 -31.26 12.51
CA CYS A 63 9.69 -31.17 11.33
C CYS A 63 9.18 -30.06 10.40
N PRO A 64 10.00 -29.06 10.03
CA PRO A 64 9.56 -27.96 9.18
C PRO A 64 9.27 -28.39 7.73
N GLN A 65 9.65 -29.61 7.33
CA GLN A 65 9.48 -30.09 5.96
C GLN A 65 8.26 -31.01 5.78
N CYS A 66 7.97 -31.90 6.74
CA CYS A 66 6.85 -32.84 6.65
C CYS A 66 5.88 -32.76 7.83
N SER A 67 6.05 -31.79 8.73
CA SER A 67 5.23 -31.58 9.94
C SER A 67 5.20 -32.74 10.94
N SER A 68 5.99 -33.80 10.73
CA SER A 68 6.11 -34.93 11.67
C SER A 68 6.63 -34.49 13.04
N THR A 69 6.03 -35.03 14.09
CA THR A 69 6.45 -34.88 15.49
C THR A 69 7.53 -35.90 15.89
N SER A 70 7.81 -36.88 15.02
CA SER A 70 8.78 -37.94 15.26
C SER A 70 10.21 -37.44 15.02
N ILE A 71 10.81 -36.85 16.06
CA ILE A 71 12.09 -36.14 15.97
C ILE A 71 13.09 -36.71 16.99
N SER A 72 14.36 -36.78 16.61
CA SER A 72 15.47 -37.09 17.51
C SER A 72 16.52 -35.98 17.52
N LYS A 73 17.25 -35.86 18.64
CA LYS A 73 18.43 -34.99 18.74
C LYS A 73 19.56 -35.60 17.90
N TYR A 74 20.25 -34.78 17.11
CA TYR A 74 21.32 -35.16 16.18
C TYR A 74 22.59 -34.32 16.43
N GLY A 75 23.08 -34.34 17.67
CA GLY A 75 24.26 -33.57 18.07
C GLY A 75 24.04 -32.05 18.10
N LYS A 76 25.13 -31.30 18.23
CA LYS A 76 25.14 -29.83 18.25
C LYS A 76 26.08 -29.29 17.19
N ARG A 77 25.77 -28.12 16.62
CA ARG A 77 26.63 -27.38 15.68
C ARG A 77 26.72 -25.94 16.16
N ASN A 78 27.92 -25.45 16.44
CA ASN A 78 28.16 -24.11 17.01
C ASN A 78 27.27 -23.86 18.25
N ASN A 79 27.26 -24.83 19.18
CA ASN A 79 26.40 -24.85 20.38
C ASN A 79 24.89 -24.97 20.15
N ILE A 80 24.39 -24.89 18.91
CA ILE A 80 22.97 -25.05 18.57
C ILE A 80 22.60 -26.53 18.47
N GLN A 81 21.51 -26.95 19.11
CA GLN A 81 20.93 -28.28 18.98
C GLN A 81 20.41 -28.52 17.55
N VAL A 82 20.93 -29.58 16.93
CA VAL A 82 20.43 -30.07 15.65
C VAL A 82 19.44 -31.20 15.91
N PHE A 83 18.33 -31.19 15.18
CA PHE A 83 17.29 -32.21 15.20
C PHE A 83 17.28 -32.96 13.88
N LYS A 84 16.90 -34.23 13.90
CA LYS A 84 16.65 -35.05 12.71
C LYS A 84 15.23 -35.59 12.78
N CYS A 85 14.44 -35.36 11.74
CA CYS A 85 13.14 -36.00 11.59
C CYS A 85 13.36 -37.49 11.26
N LYS A 86 12.61 -38.38 11.92
CA LYS A 86 12.70 -39.82 11.68
C LYS A 86 12.02 -40.24 10.38
N ASP A 87 10.99 -39.51 9.95
CA ASP A 87 10.19 -39.88 8.78
C ASP A 87 10.82 -39.40 7.47
N CYS A 88 11.19 -38.12 7.37
CA CYS A 88 11.80 -37.56 6.15
C CYS A 88 13.34 -37.44 6.23
N SER A 89 13.97 -37.86 7.33
CA SER A 89 15.42 -37.77 7.57
C SER A 89 16.03 -36.35 7.52
N LYS A 90 15.20 -35.31 7.36
CA LYS A 90 15.66 -33.92 7.29
C LYS A 90 16.27 -33.47 8.62
N ARG A 91 17.41 -32.80 8.53
CA ARG A 91 18.07 -32.13 9.66
C ARG A 91 17.63 -30.67 9.72
N PHE A 92 17.33 -30.18 10.91
CA PHE A 92 16.92 -28.80 11.15
C PHE A 92 17.32 -28.34 12.55
N THR A 93 17.28 -27.04 12.80
CA THR A 93 17.43 -26.44 14.13
C THR A 93 16.14 -25.69 14.48
N ARG A 94 16.00 -25.21 15.72
CA ARG A 94 14.84 -24.36 16.06
C ARG A 94 14.76 -23.09 15.20
N PHE A 95 15.88 -22.63 14.68
CA PHE A 95 15.99 -21.42 13.85
C PHE A 95 15.65 -21.64 12.38
N SER A 96 15.59 -22.89 11.90
CA SER A 96 15.40 -23.18 10.48
C SER A 96 14.15 -22.52 9.91
N GLY A 97 14.29 -21.72 8.85
CA GLY A 97 13.19 -20.99 8.20
C GLY A 97 12.71 -19.74 8.94
N THR A 98 13.20 -19.47 10.16
CA THR A 98 12.82 -18.25 10.90
C THR A 98 13.67 -17.05 10.47
N ALA A 99 13.22 -15.82 10.76
CA ALA A 99 14.00 -14.60 10.53
C ALA A 99 15.39 -14.60 11.19
N LEU A 100 15.53 -15.38 12.28
CA LEU A 100 16.73 -15.59 13.07
C LEU A 100 17.70 -16.65 12.51
N GLU A 101 17.38 -17.27 11.37
CA GLU A 101 18.27 -18.30 10.81
C GLU A 101 19.68 -17.74 10.55
N LYS A 102 20.68 -18.43 11.10
CA LYS A 102 22.12 -18.05 11.06
C LYS A 102 22.44 -16.71 11.75
N THR A 103 21.56 -16.20 12.63
CA THR A 103 21.90 -15.07 13.50
C THR A 103 23.03 -15.45 14.46
N ARG A 104 23.82 -14.44 14.83
CA ARG A 104 24.82 -14.49 15.92
C ARG A 104 24.54 -13.43 16.99
N TRP A 105 23.42 -12.73 16.87
CA TRP A 105 23.09 -11.54 17.66
C TRP A 105 21.95 -11.85 18.60
N HIS A 106 22.11 -11.47 19.87
CA HIS A 106 21.19 -11.74 20.98
C HIS A 106 19.73 -11.35 20.70
N TRP A 107 18.79 -11.99 21.39
CA TRP A 107 17.35 -11.73 21.33
C TRP A 107 17.02 -10.24 21.52
N ASP A 108 17.51 -9.63 22.60
CA ASP A 108 17.31 -8.21 22.93
C ASP A 108 17.72 -7.26 21.80
N ILE A 109 18.74 -7.61 21.02
CA ILE A 109 19.19 -6.81 19.87
C ILE A 109 18.13 -6.84 18.77
N TRP A 110 17.59 -8.02 18.45
CA TRP A 110 16.53 -8.16 17.45
C TRP A 110 15.24 -7.47 17.89
N LEU A 111 14.87 -7.61 19.17
CA LEU A 111 13.75 -6.87 19.74
C LEU A 111 13.95 -5.36 19.62
N LYS A 112 15.16 -4.85 19.95
CA LYS A 112 15.43 -3.41 19.83
C LYS A 112 15.37 -2.93 18.39
N VAL A 113 15.87 -3.73 17.44
CA VAL A 113 15.79 -3.41 16.00
C VAL A 113 14.33 -3.35 15.55
N LEU A 114 13.48 -4.26 16.02
CA LEU A 114 12.04 -4.22 15.73
C LEU A 114 11.37 -3.01 16.38
N GLU A 115 11.61 -2.74 17.66
CA GLU A 115 11.10 -1.56 18.38
C GLU A 115 11.46 -0.26 17.64
N MET A 116 12.72 -0.09 17.23
CA MET A 116 13.16 1.07 16.46
C MET A 116 12.54 1.13 15.06
N THR A 117 12.28 -0.04 14.44
CA THR A 117 11.60 -0.12 13.14
C THR A 117 10.15 0.37 13.24
N LEU A 118 9.44 -0.07 14.28
CA LEU A 118 8.05 0.32 14.60
C LEU A 118 7.96 1.82 14.89
N ASN A 119 8.93 2.35 15.62
CA ASN A 119 9.03 3.78 15.97
C ASN A 119 9.67 4.64 14.86
N GLY A 120 9.94 4.09 13.68
CA GLY A 120 10.33 4.88 12.50
C GLY A 120 11.76 5.44 12.52
N TYR A 121 12.68 4.88 13.30
CA TYR A 121 14.07 5.34 13.35
C TYR A 121 14.75 5.25 11.98
N SER A 122 15.72 6.13 11.73
CA SER A 122 16.58 6.00 10.55
C SER A 122 17.56 4.83 10.71
N ILE A 123 18.07 4.27 9.61
CA ILE A 123 19.05 3.16 9.69
C ILE A 123 20.33 3.61 10.43
N GLU A 124 20.72 4.87 10.29
CA GLU A 124 21.91 5.41 10.96
C GLU A 124 21.67 5.55 12.46
N ASP A 125 20.50 6.05 12.89
CA ASP A 125 20.14 6.11 14.31
C ASP A 125 20.06 4.72 14.93
N MET A 126 19.46 3.77 14.21
CA MET A 126 19.42 2.37 14.63
C MET A 126 20.83 1.82 14.84
N ARG A 127 21.74 2.06 13.90
CA ARG A 127 23.14 1.64 14.01
C ARG A 127 23.83 2.30 15.20
N ASN A 128 23.61 3.59 15.43
CA ASN A 128 24.20 4.32 16.56
C ASN A 128 23.72 3.77 17.92
N VAL A 129 22.42 3.49 18.06
CA VAL A 129 21.86 2.83 19.25
C VAL A 129 22.49 1.45 19.46
N LEU A 130 22.62 0.64 18.40
CA LEU A 130 23.24 -0.68 18.50
C LEU A 130 24.72 -0.62 18.90
N ILE A 131 25.46 0.38 18.43
CA ILE A 131 26.87 0.57 18.80
C ILE A 131 26.98 1.03 20.25
N ASN A 132 26.22 2.07 20.64
CA ASN A 132 26.38 2.73 21.94
C ASN A 132 25.77 1.92 23.09
N ASP A 133 24.59 1.34 22.88
CA ASP A 133 23.82 0.71 23.96
C ASP A 133 24.03 -0.80 24.02
N TYR A 134 24.30 -1.43 22.87
CA TYR A 134 24.44 -2.89 22.74
C TYR A 134 25.86 -3.34 22.39
N ASP A 135 26.83 -2.42 22.30
CA ASP A 135 28.24 -2.69 22.02
C ASP A 135 28.47 -3.49 20.72
N CYS A 136 27.64 -3.20 19.71
CA CYS A 136 27.74 -3.79 18.37
C CYS A 136 28.80 -3.06 17.53
N LEU A 137 30.02 -2.93 18.06
CA LEU A 137 31.12 -2.22 17.40
C LEU A 137 31.38 -2.80 15.99
N GLY A 138 31.50 -1.91 15.01
CA GLY A 138 31.78 -2.28 13.62
C GLY A 138 30.60 -2.86 12.85
N ILE A 139 29.36 -2.81 13.37
CA ILE A 139 28.19 -3.25 12.61
C ILE A 139 27.99 -2.39 11.35
N ASP A 140 27.96 -3.07 10.20
CA ASP A 140 27.78 -2.42 8.90
C ASP A 140 26.32 -1.97 8.71
N ILE A 141 26.14 -0.78 8.15
CA ILE A 141 24.82 -0.18 7.89
C ILE A 141 23.90 -1.07 7.03
N LYS A 142 24.46 -1.84 6.09
CA LYS A 142 23.72 -2.78 5.24
C LYS A 142 23.20 -3.97 6.05
N THR A 143 23.88 -4.33 7.13
CA THR A 143 23.42 -5.38 8.06
C THR A 143 22.16 -4.92 8.78
N VAL A 144 22.19 -3.70 9.34
CA VAL A 144 21.03 -3.10 10.02
C VAL A 144 19.86 -2.93 9.05
N TRP A 145 20.13 -2.44 7.83
CA TRP A 145 19.13 -2.35 6.77
C TRP A 145 18.53 -3.71 6.40
N LEU A 146 19.35 -4.76 6.27
CA LEU A 146 18.89 -6.12 5.97
C LEU A 146 17.99 -6.68 7.09
N TRP A 147 18.33 -6.42 8.35
CA TRP A 147 17.51 -6.86 9.49
C TRP A 147 16.17 -6.15 9.52
N ARG A 148 16.16 -4.83 9.31
CA ARG A 148 14.91 -4.07 9.19
C ARG A 148 14.06 -4.62 8.05
N LEU A 149 14.65 -4.88 6.89
CA LEU A 149 13.93 -5.42 5.74
C LEU A 149 13.39 -6.84 6.03
N LYS A 150 14.16 -7.70 6.70
CA LYS A 150 13.68 -9.02 7.16
C LYS A 150 12.43 -8.91 8.03
N LEU A 151 12.43 -7.99 9.00
CA LEU A 151 11.29 -7.78 9.90
C LEU A 151 10.07 -7.19 9.16
N ILE A 152 10.30 -6.20 8.29
CA ILE A 152 9.26 -5.61 7.43
C ILE A 152 8.62 -6.70 6.55
N THR A 153 9.42 -7.50 5.86
CA THR A 153 8.93 -8.60 5.02
C THR A 153 8.18 -9.63 5.85
N ALA A 154 8.65 -9.98 7.05
CA ALA A 154 7.94 -10.93 7.90
C ALA A 154 6.56 -10.40 8.32
N MET A 155 6.46 -9.14 8.76
CA MET A 155 5.17 -8.49 9.10
C MET A 155 4.27 -8.37 7.86
N ALA A 156 4.83 -8.07 6.70
CA ALA A 156 4.07 -7.97 5.45
C ALA A 156 3.46 -9.31 4.98
N ASN A 157 3.99 -10.44 5.45
CA ASN A 157 3.51 -11.77 5.14
C ASN A 157 2.61 -12.35 6.24
N MET A 158 2.24 -11.54 7.25
CA MET A 158 1.24 -11.95 8.23
C MET A 158 -0.12 -12.12 7.57
N PRO A 159 -0.98 -13.02 8.09
CA PRO A 159 -2.35 -13.16 7.62
C PRO A 159 -3.06 -11.80 7.64
N MET A 160 -3.73 -11.47 6.54
CA MET A 160 -4.56 -10.27 6.43
C MET A 160 -5.99 -10.57 6.90
N PRO A 161 -6.72 -9.56 7.40
CA PRO A 161 -8.11 -9.75 7.83
C PRO A 161 -9.03 -9.98 6.62
N ILE A 162 -10.15 -10.64 6.89
CA ILE A 162 -11.27 -10.73 5.94
C ILE A 162 -12.18 -9.52 6.18
N LEU A 163 -12.40 -8.74 5.13
CA LEU A 163 -13.26 -7.55 5.15
C LEU A 163 -14.71 -7.95 4.89
N SER A 164 -15.63 -7.32 5.61
CA SER A 164 -17.08 -7.61 5.53
C SER A 164 -17.90 -6.34 5.77
N GLY A 165 -19.22 -6.42 5.60
CA GLY A 165 -20.10 -5.25 5.78
C GLY A 165 -19.90 -4.22 4.67
N VAL A 166 -19.68 -2.95 5.02
CA VAL A 166 -19.47 -1.88 4.04
C VAL A 166 -17.97 -1.70 3.78
N VAL A 167 -17.52 -2.15 2.61
CA VAL A 167 -16.12 -2.09 2.21
C VAL A 167 -15.91 -0.97 1.19
N GLN A 168 -14.99 -0.05 1.50
CA GLN A 168 -14.58 1.00 0.58
C GLN A 168 -13.29 0.56 -0.11
N VAL A 169 -13.23 0.69 -1.43
CA VAL A 169 -12.09 0.29 -2.25
C VAL A 169 -11.75 1.39 -3.22
N ASP A 170 -10.45 1.68 -3.34
CA ASP A 170 -9.92 2.71 -4.23
C ASP A 170 -8.40 2.48 -4.42
N GLU A 171 -7.83 3.11 -5.45
CA GLU A 171 -6.43 3.03 -5.82
C GLU A 171 -5.64 4.27 -5.38
N THR A 172 -4.44 4.04 -4.87
CA THR A 172 -3.43 5.09 -4.71
C THR A 172 -2.18 4.75 -5.49
N PHE A 173 -1.53 5.78 -6.01
CA PHE A 173 -0.39 5.64 -6.90
C PHE A 173 0.91 6.04 -6.21
N VAL A 174 1.91 5.17 -6.28
CA VAL A 174 3.26 5.44 -5.81
C VAL A 174 4.19 5.51 -7.01
N ARG A 175 4.87 6.64 -7.19
CA ARG A 175 5.77 6.81 -8.33
C ARG A 175 6.90 5.79 -8.30
N GLU A 176 7.11 5.08 -9.41
CA GLU A 176 8.10 4.02 -9.50
C GLU A 176 9.49 4.53 -9.12
N SER A 177 10.25 3.73 -8.37
CA SER A 177 11.52 4.12 -7.79
C SER A 177 12.49 2.93 -7.76
N GLN A 178 13.71 3.17 -8.25
CA GLN A 178 14.82 2.20 -8.23
C GLN A 178 15.90 2.65 -7.25
N LYS A 179 15.47 3.20 -6.10
CA LYS A 179 16.35 3.62 -5.00
C LYS A 179 17.33 2.49 -4.66
N GLY A 180 18.62 2.83 -4.63
CA GLY A 180 19.71 1.87 -4.37
C GLY A 180 20.19 1.07 -5.59
N SER A 181 19.59 1.23 -6.78
CA SER A 181 20.13 0.66 -8.02
C SER A 181 21.18 1.58 -8.66
N ARG A 182 22.25 0.97 -9.19
CA ARG A 182 23.23 1.65 -10.06
C ARG A 182 22.88 1.58 -11.54
N HIS A 183 21.94 0.71 -11.91
CA HIS A 183 21.50 0.48 -13.28
C HIS A 183 20.00 0.73 -13.35
N LEU A 184 19.62 1.93 -13.79
CA LEU A 184 18.23 2.37 -13.84
C LEU A 184 17.59 1.94 -15.18
N LYS A 185 16.54 1.12 -15.10
CA LYS A 185 15.79 0.66 -16.28
C LYS A 185 14.57 1.54 -16.50
N SER A 186 14.22 1.85 -17.75
CA SER A 186 12.96 2.53 -18.04
C SER A 186 11.80 1.56 -17.86
N THR A 187 10.71 2.03 -17.26
CA THR A 187 9.47 1.25 -17.19
C THR A 187 8.61 1.44 -18.45
N ILE A 188 8.78 2.56 -19.15
CA ILE A 188 8.00 2.99 -20.32
C ILE A 188 8.53 2.38 -21.62
N SER A 189 9.85 2.20 -21.70
CA SER A 189 10.57 1.75 -22.89
C SER A 189 11.50 0.61 -22.49
N GLN A 190 11.48 -0.49 -23.23
CA GLN A 190 12.32 -1.65 -22.92
C GLN A 190 13.78 -1.44 -23.34
N THR A 191 14.03 -0.55 -24.31
CA THR A 191 15.36 -0.31 -24.88
C THR A 191 16.12 0.81 -24.19
N ASP A 192 15.42 1.68 -23.45
CA ASP A 192 16.02 2.91 -22.94
C ASP A 192 16.51 2.77 -21.49
N VAL A 193 17.72 3.27 -21.23
CA VAL A 193 18.22 3.50 -19.87
C VAL A 193 17.51 4.70 -19.28
N ARG A 194 16.97 4.56 -18.06
CA ARG A 194 16.31 5.67 -17.37
C ARG A 194 17.35 6.59 -16.75
N LYS A 195 17.23 7.90 -16.96
CA LYS A 195 18.06 8.87 -16.25
C LYS A 195 17.64 8.95 -14.76
N PRO A 196 18.58 9.21 -13.84
CA PRO A 196 18.24 9.57 -12.46
C PRO A 196 17.27 10.76 -12.47
N ARG A 197 16.26 10.73 -11.60
CA ARG A 197 15.35 11.87 -11.41
C ARG A 197 15.91 12.72 -10.28
N TYR A 198 16.31 13.94 -10.60
CA TYR A 198 16.68 14.96 -9.61
C TYR A 198 15.57 15.99 -9.54
N GLY A 199 15.23 16.43 -8.33
CA GLY A 199 14.11 17.34 -8.10
C GLY A 199 12.76 16.74 -8.51
N ARG A 200 11.79 17.62 -8.75
CA ARG A 200 10.47 17.25 -9.26
C ARG A 200 10.53 17.13 -10.77
N GLN A 201 9.97 16.06 -11.31
CA GLN A 201 9.87 15.84 -12.75
C GLN A 201 8.49 15.35 -13.08
N SER A 202 7.83 15.94 -14.07
CA SER A 202 6.52 15.50 -14.54
C SER A 202 6.54 14.05 -15.02
N SER A 203 5.50 13.29 -14.68
CA SER A 203 5.19 12.07 -15.42
C SER A 203 4.86 12.37 -16.89
N LYS A 204 5.18 11.45 -17.79
CA LYS A 204 4.85 11.56 -19.22
C LYS A 204 3.40 11.18 -19.52
N TYR A 205 2.89 10.12 -18.87
CA TYR A 205 1.60 9.51 -19.20
C TYR A 205 0.65 9.36 -18.01
N GLY A 206 0.98 9.95 -16.87
CA GLY A 206 0.19 9.88 -15.64
C GLY A 206 0.14 8.48 -15.04
N VAL A 207 -0.87 8.27 -14.19
CA VAL A 207 -1.09 7.04 -13.43
C VAL A 207 -1.43 5.82 -14.30
N MET A 208 -1.91 6.07 -15.52
CA MET A 208 -2.20 5.02 -16.51
C MET A 208 -0.93 4.39 -17.10
N GLY A 209 0.18 5.12 -17.08
CA GLY A 209 1.47 4.63 -17.55
C GLY A 209 2.19 3.82 -16.49
N SER A 210 3.13 2.98 -16.93
CA SER A 210 4.02 2.19 -16.07
C SER A 210 5.00 3.01 -15.20
N GLU A 211 4.82 4.33 -15.12
CA GLU A 211 5.62 5.24 -14.28
C GLU A 211 5.19 5.21 -12.81
N PHE A 212 4.01 4.68 -12.52
CA PHE A 212 3.48 4.53 -11.18
C PHE A 212 3.20 3.06 -10.88
N ALA A 213 3.41 2.68 -9.63
CA ALA A 213 2.89 1.45 -9.07
C ALA A 213 1.52 1.74 -8.45
N THR A 214 0.55 0.93 -8.82
CA THR A 214 -0.84 1.03 -8.37
C THR A 214 -1.00 0.19 -7.12
N VAL A 215 -1.40 0.85 -6.04
CA VAL A 215 -1.68 0.22 -4.74
C VAL A 215 -3.18 0.27 -4.55
N VAL A 216 -3.81 -0.89 -4.61
CA VAL A 216 -5.24 -1.02 -4.32
C VAL A 216 -5.39 -1.10 -2.82
N THR A 217 -6.35 -0.37 -2.29
CA THR A 217 -6.65 -0.35 -0.86
C THR A 217 -8.12 -0.61 -0.63
N ALA A 218 -8.41 -1.49 0.33
CA ALA A 218 -9.75 -1.80 0.76
C ALA A 218 -9.85 -1.60 2.28
N VAL A 219 -10.93 -1.01 2.77
CA VAL A 219 -11.17 -0.78 4.20
C VAL A 219 -12.64 -0.99 4.53
N ASP A 220 -12.91 -1.79 5.56
CA ASP A 220 -14.27 -2.05 6.02
C ASP A 220 -14.79 -0.97 6.99
N ASN A 221 -16.03 -1.12 7.47
CA ASN A 221 -16.64 -0.23 8.45
C ASN A 221 -16.10 -0.41 9.88
N ARG A 222 -15.39 -1.51 10.17
CA ARG A 222 -14.68 -1.72 11.45
C ARG A 222 -13.32 -1.00 11.46
N GLY A 223 -12.79 -0.69 10.28
CA GLY A 223 -11.52 0.01 10.07
C GLY A 223 -10.37 -0.92 9.67
N TYR A 224 -10.60 -2.24 9.59
CA TYR A 224 -9.61 -3.18 9.06
C TYR A 224 -9.37 -2.90 7.59
N CYS A 225 -8.12 -3.02 7.14
CA CYS A 225 -7.75 -2.78 5.77
C CYS A 225 -6.90 -3.89 5.15
N VAL A 226 -6.97 -3.96 3.83
CA VAL A 226 -6.13 -4.79 2.97
C VAL A 226 -5.56 -3.88 1.90
N CYS A 227 -4.23 -3.79 1.81
CA CYS A 227 -3.55 -2.98 0.80
C CYS A 227 -2.55 -3.84 0.04
N LYS A 228 -2.61 -3.81 -1.30
CA LYS A 228 -1.74 -4.62 -2.16
C LYS A 228 -1.27 -3.82 -3.37
N VAL A 229 0.00 -4.00 -3.74
CA VAL A 229 0.58 -3.47 -4.96
C VAL A 229 0.16 -4.37 -6.10
N ALA A 230 -0.68 -3.86 -6.99
CA ALA A 230 -1.34 -4.65 -8.01
C ALA A 230 -0.57 -4.72 -9.32
N SER A 231 -0.19 -3.56 -9.86
CA SER A 231 0.46 -3.45 -11.16
C SER A 231 1.34 -2.19 -11.22
N LEU A 232 2.07 -2.06 -12.32
CA LEU A 232 2.58 -0.76 -12.78
C LEU A 232 1.56 -0.19 -13.77
N GLY A 233 1.10 1.03 -13.55
CA GLY A 233 0.08 1.66 -14.39
C GLY A 233 -1.33 1.12 -14.13
N LYS A 234 -2.15 1.05 -15.18
CA LYS A 234 -3.57 0.69 -15.09
C LYS A 234 -3.82 -0.63 -14.33
N LEU A 235 -4.84 -0.64 -13.47
CA LEU A 235 -5.41 -1.86 -12.89
C LEU A 235 -6.33 -2.61 -13.87
N SER A 236 -6.41 -3.93 -13.75
CA SER A 236 -7.40 -4.76 -14.46
C SER A 236 -8.30 -5.50 -13.47
N THR A 237 -9.52 -5.82 -13.91
CA THR A 237 -10.51 -6.56 -13.13
C THR A 237 -9.98 -7.92 -12.67
N ASP A 238 -9.25 -8.64 -13.54
CA ASP A 238 -8.63 -9.94 -13.18
C ASP A 238 -7.63 -9.81 -12.04
N ILE A 239 -6.75 -8.81 -12.10
CA ILE A 239 -5.75 -8.56 -11.05
C ILE A 239 -6.45 -8.17 -9.75
N PHE A 240 -7.51 -7.35 -9.82
CA PHE A 240 -8.29 -7.00 -8.64
C PHE A 240 -8.93 -8.24 -8.00
N TYR A 241 -9.56 -9.10 -8.81
CA TYR A 241 -10.17 -10.34 -8.37
C TYR A 241 -9.15 -11.24 -7.67
N ASP A 242 -8.02 -11.54 -8.32
CA ASP A 242 -6.96 -12.40 -7.79
C ASP A 242 -6.39 -11.89 -6.46
N LEU A 243 -6.32 -10.57 -6.29
CA LEU A 243 -5.73 -9.97 -5.10
C LEU A 243 -6.72 -9.78 -3.96
N PHE A 244 -8.00 -9.51 -4.22
CA PHE A 244 -8.95 -9.07 -3.19
C PHE A 244 -10.11 -10.03 -2.94
N HIS A 245 -10.46 -10.92 -3.87
CA HIS A 245 -11.64 -11.78 -3.71
C HIS A 245 -11.58 -12.61 -2.42
N ASP A 246 -10.44 -13.25 -2.12
CA ASP A 246 -10.26 -14.04 -0.89
C ASP A 246 -10.24 -13.20 0.41
N HIS A 247 -10.23 -11.88 0.30
CA HIS A 247 -10.21 -10.93 1.42
C HIS A 247 -11.57 -10.24 1.60
N LEU A 248 -12.57 -10.56 0.77
CA LEU A 248 -13.91 -9.98 0.79
C LEU A 248 -14.93 -11.07 1.11
N ASP A 249 -15.53 -11.03 2.29
CA ASP A 249 -16.61 -11.95 2.68
C ASP A 249 -17.96 -11.28 2.51
N SER A 250 -18.59 -11.56 1.37
CA SER A 250 -19.97 -11.17 1.03
C SER A 250 -20.32 -9.75 1.51
N PRO A 251 -19.58 -8.72 1.05
CA PRO A 251 -19.77 -7.34 1.52
C PRO A 251 -21.22 -6.90 1.29
N ALA A 252 -21.82 -6.25 2.29
CA ALA A 252 -23.16 -5.68 2.20
C ALA A 252 -23.21 -4.59 1.11
N PHE A 253 -22.14 -3.80 1.02
CA PHE A 253 -21.89 -2.85 -0.06
C PHE A 253 -20.39 -2.77 -0.35
N LEU A 254 -20.02 -2.76 -1.63
CA LEU A 254 -18.74 -2.25 -2.08
C LEU A 254 -18.90 -0.76 -2.41
N CYS A 255 -17.94 0.08 -2.04
CA CYS A 255 -17.95 1.51 -2.36
C CYS A 255 -16.67 1.88 -3.10
N SER A 256 -16.78 2.40 -4.32
CA SER A 256 -15.62 2.91 -5.09
C SER A 256 -15.94 4.19 -5.86
N ASP A 257 -14.95 4.68 -6.58
CA ASP A 257 -15.11 5.69 -7.63
C ASP A 257 -15.84 5.11 -8.86
N ALA A 258 -15.86 5.88 -9.96
CA ALA A 258 -16.51 5.46 -11.21
C ALA A 258 -15.63 4.57 -12.10
N ASN A 259 -14.56 3.98 -11.58
CA ASN A 259 -13.71 3.06 -12.33
C ASN A 259 -14.47 1.77 -12.67
N SER A 260 -14.48 1.39 -13.95
CA SER A 260 -15.29 0.28 -14.46
C SER A 260 -14.93 -1.07 -13.86
N ILE A 261 -13.69 -1.24 -13.40
CA ILE A 261 -13.20 -2.50 -12.84
C ILE A 261 -14.03 -2.96 -11.63
N TYR A 262 -14.50 -2.01 -10.81
CA TYR A 262 -15.23 -2.31 -9.58
C TYR A 262 -16.68 -2.65 -9.89
N GLU A 263 -17.25 -1.99 -10.89
CA GLU A 263 -18.56 -2.34 -11.43
C GLU A 263 -18.55 -3.75 -12.03
N ASP A 264 -17.55 -4.08 -12.86
CA ASP A 264 -17.39 -5.42 -13.44
C ASP A 264 -17.27 -6.49 -12.34
N TYR A 265 -16.44 -6.23 -11.32
CA TYR A 265 -16.29 -7.13 -10.17
C TYR A 265 -17.61 -7.33 -9.41
N CYS A 266 -18.34 -6.24 -9.16
CA CYS A 266 -19.61 -6.29 -8.43
C CYS A 266 -20.69 -7.03 -9.20
N GLN A 267 -20.75 -6.87 -10.53
CA GLN A 267 -21.68 -7.62 -11.38
C GLN A 267 -21.42 -9.12 -11.31
N VAL A 268 -20.16 -9.55 -11.43
CA VAL A 268 -19.77 -10.97 -11.36
C VAL A 268 -20.08 -11.58 -9.99
N THR A 269 -19.86 -10.83 -8.91
CA THR A 269 -20.06 -11.30 -7.53
C THR A 269 -21.48 -11.07 -7.00
N ASN A 270 -22.36 -10.43 -7.80
CA ASN A 270 -23.68 -9.98 -7.36
C ASN A 270 -23.65 -9.11 -6.08
N THR A 271 -22.60 -8.29 -5.94
CA THR A 271 -22.39 -7.40 -4.79
C THR A 271 -23.05 -6.03 -5.04
N PRO A 272 -23.84 -5.48 -4.10
CA PRO A 272 -24.34 -4.11 -4.19
C PRO A 272 -23.21 -3.09 -4.23
N HIS A 273 -23.23 -2.20 -5.21
CA HIS A 273 -22.10 -1.30 -5.48
C HIS A 273 -22.51 0.16 -5.39
N TYR A 274 -21.95 0.89 -4.45
CA TYR A 274 -22.10 2.33 -4.32
C TYR A 274 -20.96 3.02 -5.08
N VAL A 275 -21.31 3.74 -6.13
CA VAL A 275 -20.38 4.49 -6.96
C VAL A 275 -20.45 5.96 -6.58
N ARG A 276 -19.30 6.58 -6.33
CA ARG A 276 -19.20 8.04 -6.16
C ARG A 276 -18.16 8.63 -7.14
N PRO A 277 -18.58 9.32 -8.21
CA PRO A 277 -17.66 9.88 -9.20
C PRO A 277 -16.63 10.85 -8.61
N SER A 278 -15.41 10.86 -9.15
CA SER A 278 -14.32 11.73 -8.68
C SER A 278 -14.62 13.23 -8.79
N ASN A 279 -15.45 13.64 -9.75
CA ASN A 279 -15.85 15.04 -9.96
C ASN A 279 -17.11 15.46 -9.17
N PHE A 280 -17.66 14.58 -8.32
CA PHE A 280 -18.92 14.80 -7.61
C PHE A 280 -19.01 16.17 -6.92
N LEU A 281 -17.99 16.56 -6.16
CA LEU A 281 -17.98 17.84 -5.43
C LEU A 281 -18.01 19.06 -6.36
N LYS A 282 -17.32 18.99 -7.50
CA LYS A 282 -17.34 20.05 -8.53
C LYS A 282 -18.72 20.16 -9.18
N VAL A 283 -19.34 19.01 -9.49
CA VAL A 283 -20.66 18.95 -10.13
C VAL A 283 -21.73 19.58 -9.26
N ILE A 284 -21.82 19.20 -7.98
CA ILE A 284 -22.81 19.77 -7.07
C ILE A 284 -22.54 21.26 -6.80
N GLY A 285 -21.27 21.66 -6.67
CA GLY A 285 -20.89 23.05 -6.44
C GLY A 285 -21.30 23.98 -7.60
N ASN A 286 -21.09 23.53 -8.84
CA ASN A 286 -21.50 24.26 -10.05
C ASN A 286 -23.02 24.48 -10.14
N LYS A 287 -23.81 23.67 -9.43
CA LYS A 287 -25.28 23.78 -9.37
C LYS A 287 -25.76 24.58 -8.15
N GLY A 288 -24.85 25.18 -7.39
CA GLY A 288 -25.16 26.02 -6.23
C GLY A 288 -25.33 25.24 -4.91
N TYR A 289 -24.80 24.02 -4.83
CA TYR A 289 -24.81 23.26 -3.57
C TYR A 289 -23.93 23.94 -2.51
N VAL A 290 -24.50 24.20 -1.33
CA VAL A 290 -23.79 24.80 -0.19
C VAL A 290 -23.26 23.70 0.72
N ILE A 291 -21.92 23.61 0.83
CA ILE A 291 -21.27 22.67 1.76
C ILE A 291 -21.54 23.14 3.19
N GLN A 292 -22.03 22.23 4.05
CA GLN A 292 -22.37 22.52 5.46
C GLN A 292 -23.50 23.54 5.64
N ALA A 293 -24.55 23.45 4.82
CA ALA A 293 -25.79 24.23 4.99
C ALA A 293 -26.30 24.20 6.44
N THR A 294 -26.51 25.37 7.04
CA THR A 294 -26.90 25.50 8.46
C THR A 294 -28.40 25.68 8.61
N ASP A 295 -29.02 26.51 7.78
CA ASP A 295 -30.46 26.75 7.79
C ASP A 295 -31.25 25.69 7.01
N GLU A 296 -32.55 25.59 7.31
CA GLU A 296 -33.44 24.61 6.65
C GLU A 296 -33.68 24.91 5.17
N PHE A 297 -33.64 26.17 4.76
CA PHE A 297 -33.91 26.55 3.38
C PHE A 297 -32.79 26.06 2.46
N GLU A 298 -31.53 26.30 2.84
CA GLU A 298 -30.35 25.77 2.16
C GLU A 298 -30.35 24.24 2.13
N LYS A 299 -30.71 23.57 3.23
CA LYS A 299 -30.82 22.10 3.26
C LYS A 299 -31.86 21.57 2.27
N ARG A 300 -33.03 22.22 2.18
CA ARG A 300 -34.06 21.84 1.20
C ARG A 300 -33.62 22.13 -0.24
N ALA A 301 -32.93 23.24 -0.48
CA ALA A 301 -32.38 23.57 -1.79
C ALA A 301 -31.32 22.54 -2.23
N ASN A 302 -30.37 22.22 -1.33
CA ASN A 302 -29.37 21.18 -1.53
C ASN A 302 -30.01 19.82 -1.84
N ASN A 303 -31.06 19.44 -1.12
CA ASN A 303 -31.75 18.16 -1.37
C ASN A 303 -32.36 18.12 -2.77
N LYS A 304 -33.00 19.20 -3.23
CA LYS A 304 -33.54 19.30 -4.60
C LYS A 304 -32.45 19.24 -5.67
N ILE A 305 -31.29 19.86 -5.41
CA ILE A 305 -30.14 19.78 -6.31
C ILE A 305 -29.66 18.33 -6.43
N LEU A 306 -29.47 17.65 -5.30
CA LEU A 306 -29.04 16.25 -5.29
C LEU A 306 -30.06 15.33 -5.97
N GLU A 307 -31.36 15.52 -5.70
CA GLU A 307 -32.42 14.74 -6.33
C GLU A 307 -32.41 14.88 -7.86
N HIS A 308 -32.33 16.12 -8.34
CA HIS A 308 -32.27 16.40 -9.77
C HIS A 308 -31.04 15.75 -10.41
N LEU A 309 -29.88 15.88 -9.79
CA LEU A 309 -28.62 15.32 -10.31
C LEU A 309 -28.58 13.79 -10.25
N TYR A 310 -29.24 13.18 -9.26
CA TYR A 310 -29.39 11.74 -9.15
C TYR A 310 -30.15 11.17 -10.34
N TYR A 311 -31.30 11.75 -10.67
CA TYR A 311 -32.08 11.32 -11.84
C TYR A 311 -31.45 11.74 -13.18
N GLU A 312 -30.57 12.74 -13.20
CA GLU A 312 -29.70 13.02 -14.37
C GLU A 312 -28.56 12.00 -14.52
N GLY A 313 -28.28 11.17 -13.51
CA GLY A 313 -27.25 10.14 -13.54
C GLY A 313 -25.82 10.66 -13.35
N VAL A 314 -25.65 11.88 -12.82
CA VAL A 314 -24.32 12.54 -12.69
C VAL A 314 -23.74 12.52 -11.28
N THR A 315 -24.50 12.05 -10.30
CA THR A 315 -24.06 11.93 -8.90
C THR A 315 -23.80 10.48 -8.52
N ASP A 316 -23.55 10.27 -7.24
CA ASP A 316 -23.47 8.95 -6.66
C ASP A 316 -24.74 8.13 -6.87
N LYS A 317 -24.55 6.82 -7.03
CA LYS A 317 -25.62 5.85 -7.32
C LYS A 317 -25.29 4.51 -6.68
N ILE A 318 -26.31 3.66 -6.57
CA ILE A 318 -26.13 2.25 -6.21
C ILE A 318 -26.49 1.41 -7.43
N THR A 319 -25.54 0.63 -7.93
CA THR A 319 -25.73 -0.35 -8.99
C THR A 319 -25.95 -1.74 -8.38
N ASN A 320 -26.31 -2.71 -9.23
CA ASN A 320 -26.55 -4.10 -8.85
C ASN A 320 -27.68 -4.33 -7.82
N ARG A 321 -28.68 -3.42 -7.78
CA ARG A 321 -29.91 -3.55 -6.98
C ARG A 321 -31.19 -3.10 -7.71
N GLY A 322 -31.14 -3.01 -9.04
CA GLY A 322 -32.21 -2.43 -9.85
C GLY A 322 -32.31 -0.91 -9.68
N GLU A 323 -33.35 -0.31 -10.25
CA GLU A 323 -33.62 1.12 -10.10
C GLU A 323 -34.11 1.44 -8.68
N ILE A 324 -33.55 2.49 -8.07
CA ILE A 324 -33.87 2.93 -6.71
C ILE A 324 -34.35 4.38 -6.78
N LEU A 325 -35.44 4.71 -6.08
CA LEU A 325 -35.90 6.09 -5.94
C LEU A 325 -34.95 6.89 -5.04
N PHE A 326 -34.81 8.19 -5.30
CA PHE A 326 -33.86 9.05 -4.60
C PHE A 326 -33.99 9.00 -3.07
N ASP A 327 -35.21 9.03 -2.52
CA ASP A 327 -35.43 8.99 -1.07
C ASP A 327 -34.92 7.67 -0.47
N LYS A 328 -35.22 6.54 -1.12
CA LYS A 328 -34.75 5.22 -0.68
C LYS A 328 -33.24 5.08 -0.84
N PHE A 329 -32.65 5.66 -1.89
CA PHE A 329 -31.21 5.73 -2.07
C PHE A 329 -30.54 6.49 -0.91
N ASN A 330 -31.09 7.65 -0.54
CA ASN A 330 -30.60 8.43 0.61
C ASN A 330 -30.72 7.64 1.91
N ASP A 331 -31.87 7.01 2.17
CA ASP A 331 -32.05 6.18 3.36
C ASP A 331 -30.97 5.09 3.46
N ILE A 332 -30.74 4.35 2.37
CA ILE A 332 -29.70 3.31 2.31
C ILE A 332 -28.31 3.92 2.56
N LYS A 333 -28.00 5.03 1.88
CA LYS A 333 -26.72 5.73 1.99
C LYS A 333 -26.43 6.18 3.42
N TYR A 334 -27.40 6.81 4.09
CA TYR A 334 -27.24 7.29 5.47
C TYR A 334 -27.20 6.15 6.48
N GLN A 335 -28.13 5.19 6.39
CA GLN A 335 -28.18 4.04 7.31
C GLN A 335 -26.89 3.21 7.27
N ASN A 336 -26.28 3.06 6.10
CA ASN A 336 -25.06 2.27 5.92
C ASN A 336 -23.78 3.12 5.91
N SER A 337 -23.89 4.44 6.08
CA SER A 337 -22.77 5.38 6.02
C SER A 337 -21.90 5.23 4.75
N LEU A 338 -22.56 5.05 3.59
CA LEU A 338 -21.90 4.83 2.31
C LEU A 338 -21.13 6.09 1.88
N SER A 339 -19.83 5.92 1.64
CA SER A 339 -18.91 7.00 1.27
C SER A 339 -17.58 6.41 0.81
N LEU A 340 -16.64 7.29 0.45
CA LEU A 340 -15.22 6.94 0.19
C LEU A 340 -14.28 7.57 1.23
N ALA A 341 -14.80 8.03 2.37
CA ALA A 341 -14.01 8.82 3.31
C ALA A 341 -12.88 8.02 3.97
N ARG A 342 -13.13 6.75 4.35
CA ARG A 342 -12.15 5.90 5.03
C ARG A 342 -11.00 5.52 4.10
N VAL A 343 -11.31 5.19 2.85
CA VAL A 343 -10.28 4.83 1.86
C VAL A 343 -9.44 6.05 1.45
N ASN A 344 -10.04 7.24 1.37
CA ASN A 344 -9.30 8.49 1.15
C ASN A 344 -8.36 8.85 2.31
N GLU A 345 -8.77 8.62 3.57
CA GLU A 345 -7.88 8.76 4.72
C GLU A 345 -6.71 7.78 4.63
N LEU A 346 -7.00 6.52 4.29
CA LEU A 346 -6.00 5.47 4.10
C LEU A 346 -4.99 5.84 3.00
N HIS A 347 -5.44 6.42 1.89
CA HIS A 347 -4.57 6.94 0.82
C HIS A 347 -3.62 8.03 1.32
N ASN A 348 -4.13 8.99 2.09
CA ASN A 348 -3.30 10.05 2.65
C ASN A 348 -2.24 9.50 3.59
N ASP A 349 -2.60 8.50 4.40
CA ASP A 349 -1.67 7.84 5.31
C ASP A 349 -0.60 7.02 4.57
N ILE A 350 -0.96 6.28 3.52
CA ILE A 350 0.00 5.56 2.67
C ILE A 350 0.94 6.55 1.98
N LYS A 351 0.41 7.63 1.39
CA LYS A 351 1.23 8.67 0.75
C LYS A 351 2.20 9.31 1.75
N ARG A 352 1.75 9.62 2.96
CA ARG A 352 2.61 10.14 4.04
C ARG A 352 3.67 9.12 4.43
N PHE A 353 3.27 7.86 4.64
CA PHE A 353 4.15 6.78 5.03
C PHE A 353 5.28 6.56 4.01
N ILE A 354 4.92 6.39 2.73
CA ILE A 354 5.89 6.12 1.67
C ILE A 354 6.72 7.36 1.34
N ASN A 355 6.09 8.50 1.06
CA ASN A 355 6.80 9.66 0.51
C ASN A 355 7.55 10.45 1.59
N ARG A 356 7.00 10.56 2.80
CA ARG A 356 7.61 11.33 3.90
C ARG A 356 8.37 10.43 4.86
N ASN A 357 7.69 9.50 5.54
CA ASN A 357 8.31 8.72 6.62
C ASN A 357 9.44 7.80 6.11
N MET A 358 9.24 7.19 4.93
CA MET A 358 10.24 6.30 4.32
C MET A 358 11.14 6.99 3.30
N THR A 359 10.90 8.27 2.98
CA THR A 359 11.61 9.04 1.92
C THR A 359 11.63 8.29 0.58
N ASN A 360 10.47 7.72 0.22
CA ASN A 360 10.26 6.79 -0.86
C ASN A 360 11.03 5.45 -0.69
N VAL A 361 10.50 4.39 -1.28
CA VAL A 361 11.06 3.04 -1.24
C VAL A 361 11.38 2.56 -2.65
N SER A 362 12.26 1.57 -2.80
CA SER A 362 12.40 0.94 -4.11
C SER A 362 11.16 0.11 -4.40
N THR A 363 10.60 0.24 -5.61
CA THR A 363 9.34 -0.41 -6.00
C THR A 363 9.39 -1.93 -5.88
N LYS A 364 10.56 -2.55 -6.03
CA LYS A 364 10.73 -4.00 -5.80
C LYS A 364 10.48 -4.45 -4.36
N TYR A 365 10.50 -3.54 -3.39
CA TYR A 365 10.13 -3.80 -1.99
C TYR A 365 8.80 -3.14 -1.62
N LEU A 366 8.11 -2.46 -2.54
CA LEU A 366 6.91 -1.69 -2.21
C LEU A 366 5.84 -2.56 -1.56
N GLN A 367 5.63 -3.78 -2.04
CA GLN A 367 4.69 -4.73 -1.42
C GLN A 367 5.06 -5.07 0.03
N ASP A 368 6.35 -5.21 0.36
CA ASP A 368 6.80 -5.46 1.73
C ASP A 368 6.48 -4.25 2.63
N TYR A 369 6.74 -3.02 2.14
CA TYR A 369 6.44 -1.81 2.91
C TYR A 369 4.94 -1.54 3.05
N ILE A 370 4.14 -1.80 2.00
CA ILE A 370 2.68 -1.68 2.06
C ILE A 370 2.09 -2.75 2.98
N GLY A 371 2.56 -3.99 2.91
CA GLY A 371 2.14 -5.04 3.83
C GLY A 371 2.50 -4.73 5.28
N TYR A 372 3.70 -4.22 5.54
CA TYR A 372 4.09 -3.73 6.87
C TYR A 372 3.19 -2.59 7.35
N PHE A 373 2.93 -1.58 6.52
CA PHE A 373 1.99 -0.50 6.85
C PHE A 373 0.60 -1.04 7.19
N THR A 374 0.10 -1.99 6.40
CA THR A 374 -1.20 -2.64 6.58
C THR A 374 -1.27 -3.40 7.90
N TYR A 375 -0.23 -4.17 8.23
CA TYR A 375 -0.12 -4.89 9.50
C TYR A 375 -0.21 -3.93 10.70
N ILE A 376 0.56 -2.84 10.66
CA ILE A 376 0.56 -1.84 11.75
C ILE A 376 -0.77 -1.11 11.87
N ARG A 377 -1.45 -0.84 10.75
CA ARG A 377 -2.78 -0.22 10.79
C ARG A 377 -3.82 -1.17 11.38
N ASN A 378 -3.81 -2.44 10.97
CA ASN A 378 -4.72 -3.45 11.51
C ASN A 378 -4.44 -3.75 12.99
N TRP A 379 -3.17 -3.72 13.42
CA TRP A 379 -2.82 -3.80 14.83
C TRP A 379 -3.54 -2.73 15.66
N ARG A 380 -3.58 -1.49 15.17
CA ARG A 380 -4.30 -0.40 15.86
C ARG A 380 -5.80 -0.67 15.96
N ILE A 381 -6.41 -1.29 14.96
CA ILE A 381 -7.84 -1.61 15.00
C ILE A 381 -8.11 -2.70 16.04
N GLU A 382 -7.25 -3.72 16.09
CA GLU A 382 -7.38 -4.85 17.02
C GLU A 382 -7.08 -4.47 18.47
N HIS A 383 -6.05 -3.65 18.71
CA HIS A 383 -5.56 -3.33 20.06
C HIS A 383 -5.97 -1.93 20.56
N GLY A 384 -6.48 -1.06 19.68
CA GLY A 384 -6.86 0.32 19.99
C GLY A 384 -5.72 1.34 19.96
N TYR A 385 -4.46 0.92 19.78
CA TYR A 385 -3.27 1.79 19.77
C TYR A 385 -2.19 1.25 18.82
N TYR A 386 -1.22 2.08 18.43
CA TYR A 386 -0.10 1.65 17.57
C TYR A 386 0.98 0.91 18.38
N PRO A 387 1.66 -0.12 17.82
CA PRO A 387 2.64 -0.91 18.54
C PRO A 387 3.95 -0.14 18.72
N THR A 388 4.04 0.67 19.78
CA THR A 388 5.20 1.55 20.04
C THR A 388 6.06 1.06 21.20
N SER A 389 5.53 0.21 22.08
CA SER A 389 6.23 -0.24 23.28
C SER A 389 7.14 -1.44 23.02
N LYS A 390 8.08 -1.69 23.94
CA LYS A 390 8.92 -2.90 23.93
C LYS A 390 8.06 -4.17 24.03
N ALA A 391 6.98 -4.15 24.80
CA ALA A 391 6.07 -5.29 24.95
C ALA A 391 5.34 -5.61 23.64
N ASP A 392 4.90 -4.58 22.90
CA ASP A 392 4.29 -4.78 21.58
C ASP A 392 5.32 -5.36 20.59
N ALA A 393 6.55 -4.82 20.59
CA ALA A 393 7.62 -5.34 19.77
C ALA A 393 7.91 -6.82 20.07
N GLU A 394 7.89 -7.22 21.35
CA GLU A 394 8.06 -8.62 21.75
C GLU A 394 6.91 -9.51 21.28
N ALA A 395 5.65 -9.07 21.41
CA ALA A 395 4.50 -9.80 20.91
C ALA A 395 4.57 -10.02 19.39
N ILE A 396 4.83 -8.94 18.63
CA ILE A 396 5.00 -8.99 17.17
C ILE A 396 6.17 -9.92 16.80
N PHE A 397 7.28 -9.85 17.54
CA PHE A 397 8.44 -10.68 17.26
C PHE A 397 8.12 -12.17 17.45
N ILE A 398 7.35 -12.52 18.48
CA ILE A 398 6.88 -13.89 18.70
C ILE A 398 6.02 -14.37 17.53
N GLU A 399 5.12 -13.53 17.00
CA GLU A 399 4.33 -13.85 15.80
C GLU A 399 5.24 -14.09 14.59
N ILE A 400 6.22 -13.21 14.35
CA ILE A 400 7.16 -13.31 13.23
C ILE A 400 7.92 -14.64 13.26
N LEU A 401 8.31 -15.11 14.45
CA LEU A 401 9.03 -16.37 14.59
C LEU A 401 8.13 -17.59 14.31
N LYS A 402 6.83 -17.48 14.59
CA LYS A 402 5.85 -18.55 14.33
C LYS A 402 5.49 -18.68 12.86
N THR A 403 5.50 -17.59 12.08
CA THR A 403 5.19 -17.64 10.64
C THR A 403 6.29 -18.27 9.78
N LYS A 404 7.52 -18.40 10.32
CA LYS A 404 8.66 -19.05 9.64
C LYS A 404 8.93 -18.47 8.24
N LYS A 405 8.78 -17.16 8.10
CA LYS A 405 9.20 -16.41 6.91
C LYS A 405 10.55 -15.78 7.17
N ASN A 406 11.53 -16.10 6.33
CA ASN A 406 12.88 -15.55 6.37
C ASN A 406 13.21 -14.92 5.02
N LEU A 407 13.88 -13.78 5.06
CA LEU A 407 14.46 -13.13 3.89
C LEU A 407 15.99 -13.23 3.97
N THR A 408 16.61 -13.84 2.97
CA THR A 408 18.05 -14.02 2.91
C THR A 408 18.74 -12.89 2.15
N SER A 409 20.03 -12.68 2.42
CA SER A 409 20.84 -11.69 1.67
C SER A 409 20.95 -12.02 0.18
N SER A 410 20.89 -13.30 -0.19
CA SER A 410 20.90 -13.74 -1.60
C SER A 410 19.62 -13.30 -2.30
N GLU A 411 18.45 -13.58 -1.70
CA GLU A 411 17.16 -13.17 -2.24
C GLU A 411 17.07 -11.65 -2.40
N VAL A 412 17.56 -10.89 -1.41
CA VAL A 412 17.60 -9.42 -1.47
C VAL A 412 18.46 -8.91 -2.64
N ARG A 413 19.61 -9.55 -2.89
CA ARG A 413 20.50 -9.19 -4.02
C ARG A 413 19.88 -9.53 -5.37
N GLN A 414 19.16 -10.65 -5.44
CA GLN A 414 18.54 -11.15 -6.66
C GLN A 414 17.12 -10.59 -6.88
N LYS A 415 16.53 -9.91 -5.90
CA LYS A 415 15.17 -9.38 -6.01
C LYS A 415 15.08 -8.38 -7.16
N GLU A 416 14.23 -8.70 -8.12
CA GLU A 416 13.85 -7.84 -9.24
C GLU A 416 12.40 -7.35 -9.08
N LEU A 417 12.04 -6.33 -9.84
CA LEU A 417 10.68 -5.82 -9.88
C LEU A 417 9.84 -6.71 -10.80
N VAL A 418 8.98 -7.52 -10.20
CA VAL A 418 8.02 -8.38 -10.90
C VAL A 418 6.62 -7.87 -10.57
N LEU A 419 6.08 -7.02 -11.45
CA LEU A 419 4.70 -6.55 -11.39
C LEU A 419 4.12 -6.61 -12.80
N PRO A 420 2.82 -6.94 -12.95
CA PRO A 420 2.10 -6.77 -14.20
C PRO A 420 2.29 -5.35 -14.72
N LYS A 421 2.55 -5.23 -16.02
CA LYS A 421 2.70 -3.95 -16.72
C LYS A 421 1.62 -3.88 -17.80
N PRO A 422 1.23 -2.66 -18.23
CA PRO A 422 0.33 -2.52 -19.34
C PRO A 422 1.01 -3.07 -20.59
N SER A 423 0.23 -3.70 -21.49
CA SER A 423 0.79 -4.29 -22.70
C SER A 423 1.49 -3.25 -23.58
N SER A 424 2.45 -3.66 -24.40
CA SER A 424 3.13 -2.75 -25.34
C SER A 424 2.13 -2.03 -26.25
N ARG A 425 1.12 -2.76 -26.75
CA ARG A 425 0.01 -2.22 -27.55
C ARG A 425 -0.78 -1.16 -26.78
N TYR A 426 -1.11 -1.42 -25.51
CA TYR A 426 -1.78 -0.43 -24.66
C TYR A 426 -0.93 0.84 -24.52
N MET A 427 0.37 0.70 -24.26
CA MET A 427 1.27 1.85 -24.12
C MET A 427 1.41 2.65 -25.42
N GLU A 428 1.40 2.00 -26.58
CA GLU A 428 1.39 2.67 -27.89
C GLU A 428 0.11 3.49 -28.11
N VAL A 429 -1.05 2.90 -27.80
CA VAL A 429 -2.35 3.59 -27.88
C VAL A 429 -2.37 4.77 -26.91
N LEU A 430 -2.00 4.57 -25.64
CA LEU A 430 -1.94 5.64 -24.64
C LEU A 430 -1.04 6.79 -25.09
N LYS A 431 0.13 6.49 -25.66
CA LYS A 431 1.05 7.50 -26.21
C LYS A 431 0.41 8.29 -27.34
N ALA A 432 -0.20 7.60 -28.31
CA ALA A 432 -0.81 8.23 -29.47
C ALA A 432 -2.01 9.10 -29.09
N GLU A 433 -2.92 8.57 -28.28
CA GLU A 433 -4.12 9.26 -27.82
C GLU A 433 -3.77 10.46 -26.92
N THR A 434 -2.78 10.33 -26.05
CA THR A 434 -2.34 11.45 -25.21
C THR A 434 -1.80 12.59 -26.06
N LYS A 435 -1.07 12.29 -27.15
CA LYS A 435 -0.58 13.31 -28.07
C LYS A 435 -1.73 14.04 -28.76
N LYS A 436 -2.72 13.31 -29.27
CA LYS A 436 -3.90 13.90 -29.91
C LYS A 436 -4.71 14.76 -28.94
N ALA A 437 -4.97 14.25 -27.73
CA ALA A 437 -5.73 14.98 -26.71
C ALA A 437 -5.04 16.29 -26.30
N ARG A 438 -3.71 16.29 -26.10
CA ARG A 438 -2.95 17.50 -25.79
C ARG A 438 -3.09 18.58 -26.86
N THR A 439 -3.11 18.19 -28.14
CA THR A 439 -3.32 19.11 -29.26
C THR A 439 -4.77 19.60 -29.32
N ALA A 440 -5.76 18.72 -29.17
CA ALA A 440 -7.18 19.09 -29.25
C ALA A 440 -7.66 19.97 -28.08
N ILE A 441 -7.10 19.77 -26.89
CA ILE A 441 -7.44 20.53 -25.66
C ILE A 441 -6.59 21.80 -25.54
N ASP A 442 -5.53 21.93 -26.33
CA ASP A 442 -4.49 22.97 -26.18
C ASP A 442 -3.89 23.00 -24.76
N ASN A 443 -3.56 21.82 -24.23
CA ASN A 443 -2.94 21.67 -22.92
C ASN A 443 -1.82 20.62 -22.96
N PRO A 444 -0.54 21.02 -22.86
CA PRO A 444 0.59 20.08 -22.94
C PRO A 444 0.70 19.14 -21.73
N TYR A 445 0.02 19.43 -20.62
CA TYR A 445 0.05 18.65 -19.38
C TYR A 445 -1.08 17.61 -19.28
N PHE A 446 -2.00 17.57 -20.24
CA PHE A 446 -3.10 16.61 -20.22
C PHE A 446 -2.57 15.16 -20.17
N LYS A 447 -3.14 14.34 -19.28
CA LYS A 447 -2.82 12.92 -19.07
C LYS A 447 -4.08 12.17 -18.69
N PHE A 448 -4.34 11.03 -19.31
CA PHE A 448 -5.52 10.23 -18.96
C PHE A 448 -5.46 9.63 -17.55
N ASN A 449 -6.61 9.43 -16.92
CA ASN A 449 -6.82 8.70 -15.68
C ASN A 449 -7.61 7.40 -15.90
N GLU A 450 -7.95 6.67 -14.83
CA GLU A 450 -8.63 5.38 -14.92
C GLU A 450 -10.10 5.49 -15.37
N GLU A 451 -10.79 6.58 -15.03
CA GLU A 451 -12.17 6.87 -15.46
C GLU A 451 -12.28 7.25 -16.96
N ASP A 452 -11.19 7.69 -17.60
CA ASP A 452 -11.21 8.16 -18.99
C ASP A 452 -11.29 7.04 -20.06
N GLY A 453 -11.10 5.77 -19.71
CA GLY A 453 -11.37 4.65 -20.63
C GLY A 453 -10.50 4.52 -21.89
N VAL A 454 -9.27 5.07 -21.93
CA VAL A 454 -8.39 5.20 -23.12
C VAL A 454 -8.27 3.97 -24.05
N TYR A 455 -8.29 2.75 -23.52
CA TYR A 455 -8.07 1.52 -24.30
C TYR A 455 -9.34 0.96 -24.93
N SER A 456 -10.46 1.06 -24.22
CA SER A 456 -11.75 0.60 -24.69
C SER A 456 -12.52 1.71 -25.41
N PHE A 457 -12.12 2.98 -25.25
CA PHE A 457 -12.91 4.21 -25.43
C PHE A 457 -14.06 3.99 -26.40
N ASN A 458 -15.12 3.40 -25.88
CA ASN A 458 -16.28 3.06 -26.66
C ASN A 458 -17.03 4.38 -26.73
N LYS A 459 -16.73 5.15 -27.78
CA LYS A 459 -17.28 6.50 -27.99
C LYS A 459 -18.78 6.51 -27.80
N ARG A 460 -19.45 5.43 -28.20
CA ARG A 460 -20.89 5.28 -28.03
C ARG A 460 -21.26 5.14 -26.56
N GLU A 461 -20.67 4.21 -25.82
CA GLU A 461 -20.96 4.04 -24.39
C GLU A 461 -20.68 5.32 -23.61
N TYR A 462 -19.52 5.95 -23.83
CA TYR A 462 -19.20 7.23 -23.19
C TYR A 462 -20.28 8.29 -23.44
N LEU A 463 -20.71 8.47 -24.70
CA LEU A 463 -21.77 9.41 -25.04
C LEU A 463 -23.14 9.00 -24.49
N LEU A 464 -23.41 7.70 -24.34
CA LEU A 464 -24.66 7.22 -23.76
C LEU A 464 -24.74 7.50 -22.26
N ASP A 465 -23.60 7.42 -21.57
CA ASP A 465 -23.46 7.73 -20.15
C ASP A 465 -23.52 9.24 -19.88
N LEU A 466 -23.29 10.08 -20.91
CA LEU A 466 -23.44 11.52 -20.75
C LEU A 466 -24.92 11.92 -20.54
N PRO A 467 -25.17 12.88 -19.64
CA PRO A 467 -26.49 13.47 -19.47
C PRO A 467 -27.01 14.08 -20.77
N LYS A 468 -28.33 14.04 -20.96
CA LYS A 468 -28.98 14.67 -22.13
C LYS A 468 -28.61 16.16 -22.28
N SER A 469 -28.45 16.87 -21.17
CA SER A 469 -28.03 18.28 -21.17
C SER A 469 -26.66 18.49 -21.83
N ARG A 470 -25.67 17.65 -21.49
CA ARG A 470 -24.34 17.63 -22.11
C ARG A 470 -24.42 17.25 -23.59
N LEU A 471 -25.20 16.24 -23.94
CA LEU A 471 -25.40 15.84 -25.34
C LEU A 471 -26.04 16.96 -26.17
N PHE A 472 -26.92 17.76 -25.58
CA PHE A 472 -27.50 18.93 -26.24
C PHE A 472 -26.49 20.05 -26.47
N GLU A 473 -25.57 20.27 -25.55
CA GLU A 473 -24.45 21.21 -25.75
C GLU A 473 -23.55 20.76 -26.89
N ILE A 474 -23.16 19.48 -26.90
CA ILE A 474 -22.36 18.89 -27.99
C ILE A 474 -23.11 19.02 -29.32
N ALA A 475 -24.38 18.64 -29.36
CA ALA A 475 -25.19 18.72 -30.58
C ALA A 475 -25.33 20.17 -31.10
N LYS A 476 -25.38 21.15 -30.19
CA LYS A 476 -25.38 22.57 -30.53
C LYS A 476 -24.03 23.01 -31.11
N GLU A 477 -22.92 22.60 -30.51
CA GLU A 477 -21.55 22.84 -31.01
C GLU A 477 -21.35 22.21 -32.41
N CYS A 478 -21.95 21.03 -32.65
CA CYS A 478 -21.94 20.35 -33.95
C CYS A 478 -22.98 20.87 -34.96
N HIS A 479 -23.69 21.96 -34.67
CA HIS A 479 -24.75 22.52 -35.53
C HIS A 479 -25.84 21.52 -35.96
N LEU A 480 -26.13 20.50 -35.14
CA LEU A 480 -27.21 19.57 -35.42
C LEU A 480 -28.57 20.29 -35.31
N THR A 481 -29.52 19.96 -36.19
CA THR A 481 -30.87 20.53 -36.14
C THR A 481 -31.83 19.56 -35.44
N LYS A 482 -32.85 20.10 -34.77
CA LYS A 482 -33.91 19.32 -34.10
C LYS A 482 -33.43 18.34 -33.01
N TYR A 483 -32.18 18.46 -32.54
CA TYR A 483 -31.57 17.53 -31.57
C TYR A 483 -32.35 17.37 -30.26
N ARG A 484 -33.04 18.43 -29.80
CA ARG A 484 -33.87 18.39 -28.57
C ARG A 484 -35.07 17.44 -28.65
N LYS A 485 -35.51 17.09 -29.86
CA LYS A 485 -36.65 16.19 -30.10
C LYS A 485 -36.22 14.74 -30.34
N LEU A 486 -34.91 14.47 -30.41
CA LEU A 486 -34.40 13.14 -30.71
C LEU A 486 -34.37 12.26 -29.46
N ALA A 487 -34.64 10.97 -29.66
CA ALA A 487 -34.36 9.96 -28.64
C ALA A 487 -32.86 9.92 -28.34
N HIS A 488 -32.50 9.54 -27.11
CA HIS A 488 -31.12 9.53 -26.60
C HIS A 488 -30.16 8.78 -27.56
N TRP A 489 -30.56 7.57 -27.97
CA TRP A 489 -29.79 6.75 -28.89
C TRP A 489 -29.57 7.38 -30.27
N SER A 490 -30.61 8.02 -30.81
CA SER A 490 -30.56 8.69 -32.12
C SER A 490 -29.66 9.92 -32.06
N LEU A 491 -29.72 10.67 -30.96
CA LEU A 491 -28.85 11.83 -30.72
C LEU A 491 -27.38 11.41 -30.67
N VAL A 492 -27.05 10.40 -29.86
CA VAL A 492 -25.69 9.85 -29.79
C VAL A 492 -25.22 9.35 -31.15
N SER A 493 -26.09 8.67 -31.90
CA SER A 493 -25.76 8.18 -33.25
C SER A 493 -25.44 9.29 -34.25
N LEU A 494 -26.06 10.47 -34.13
CA LEU A 494 -25.73 11.63 -34.97
C LEU A 494 -24.44 12.33 -34.53
N ILE A 495 -24.20 12.43 -33.22
CA ILE A 495 -22.96 12.96 -32.66
C ILE A 495 -21.77 12.08 -33.09
N LEU A 496 -21.92 10.75 -33.07
CA LEU A 496 -20.88 9.82 -33.50
C LEU A 496 -20.49 9.94 -34.98
N LYS A 497 -21.35 10.51 -35.83
CA LYS A 497 -21.09 10.69 -37.26
C LYS A 497 -20.30 11.97 -37.57
N GLN A 498 -20.00 12.81 -36.57
CA GLN A 498 -19.22 14.01 -36.79
C GLN A 498 -17.74 13.67 -37.03
N ASP A 499 -17.13 14.30 -38.03
CA ASP A 499 -15.74 14.02 -38.41
C ASP A 499 -14.74 14.36 -37.28
N ASN A 500 -15.06 15.35 -36.46
CA ASN A 500 -14.26 15.80 -35.32
C ASN A 500 -14.68 15.19 -33.97
N ILE A 501 -15.43 14.09 -33.96
CA ILE A 501 -15.96 13.49 -32.73
C ILE A 501 -14.87 13.17 -31.69
N GLN A 502 -13.68 12.81 -32.13
CA GLN A 502 -12.57 12.52 -31.22
C GLN A 502 -12.15 13.76 -30.42
N ASP A 503 -12.08 14.92 -31.07
CA ASP A 503 -11.68 16.18 -30.43
C ASP A 503 -12.77 16.68 -29.48
N ILE A 504 -14.04 16.54 -29.87
CA ILE A 504 -15.19 16.81 -29.02
C ILE A 504 -15.11 15.99 -27.73
N ILE A 505 -14.83 14.70 -27.85
CA ILE A 505 -14.68 13.81 -26.70
C ILE A 505 -13.54 14.28 -25.78
N TYR A 506 -12.36 14.59 -26.33
CA TYR A 506 -11.25 15.09 -25.51
C TYR A 506 -11.60 16.38 -24.77
N GLN A 507 -12.33 17.29 -25.42
CA GLN A 507 -12.82 18.51 -24.78
C GLN A 507 -13.83 18.23 -23.66
N GLN A 508 -14.71 17.24 -23.83
CA GLN A 508 -15.64 16.84 -22.77
C GLN A 508 -14.91 16.21 -21.58
N LEU A 509 -13.96 15.31 -21.82
CA LEU A 509 -13.10 14.76 -20.76
C LEU A 509 -12.39 15.87 -19.99
N ALA A 510 -11.86 16.89 -20.69
CA ALA A 510 -11.22 18.04 -20.06
C ALA A 510 -12.20 18.86 -19.18
N LYS A 511 -13.43 19.09 -19.65
CA LYS A 511 -14.48 19.80 -18.88
C LYS A 511 -14.84 19.06 -17.57
N ASP A 512 -14.81 17.73 -17.60
CA ASP A 512 -15.18 16.88 -16.45
C ASP A 512 -14.13 16.84 -15.34
N ARG A 513 -12.88 17.22 -15.62
CA ARG A 513 -11.81 17.16 -14.63
C ARG A 513 -11.94 18.20 -13.53
N ASN A 514 -11.61 17.80 -12.30
CA ASN A 514 -11.42 18.74 -11.21
C ASN A 514 -10.26 19.72 -11.48
N GLN A 515 -9.17 19.22 -12.07
CA GLN A 515 -8.00 19.99 -12.47
C GLN A 515 -7.49 19.52 -13.83
N LEU A 516 -7.09 20.46 -14.69
CA LEU A 516 -6.54 20.16 -16.03
C LEU A 516 -5.05 19.84 -16.03
N ILE A 517 -4.35 20.18 -14.94
CA ILE A 517 -2.92 19.97 -14.74
C ILE A 517 -2.77 19.22 -13.43
N ASP A 518 -2.05 18.10 -13.45
CA ASP A 518 -1.82 17.31 -12.24
C ASP A 518 -0.99 18.11 -11.22
N GLU A 519 -1.18 17.83 -9.93
CA GLU A 519 -0.44 18.48 -8.86
C GLU A 519 1.09 18.32 -9.03
N GLU A 520 1.57 17.14 -9.45
CA GLU A 520 2.99 16.93 -9.74
C GLU A 520 3.52 17.90 -10.81
N ASP A 521 2.73 18.20 -11.85
CA ASP A 521 3.12 19.14 -12.89
C ASP A 521 3.08 20.59 -12.38
N LEU A 522 2.04 20.96 -11.62
CA LEU A 522 1.96 22.28 -10.99
C LEU A 522 3.17 22.54 -10.08
N GLU A 523 3.58 21.53 -9.33
CA GLU A 523 4.75 21.58 -8.48
C GLU A 523 6.06 21.75 -9.28
N VAL A 524 6.19 21.07 -10.42
CA VAL A 524 7.32 21.22 -11.34
C VAL A 524 7.35 22.63 -11.94
N ILE A 525 6.20 23.13 -12.40
CA ILE A 525 6.05 24.49 -12.94
C ILE A 525 6.48 25.51 -11.88
N ARG A 526 5.93 25.42 -10.67
CA ARG A 526 6.31 26.31 -9.55
C ARG A 526 7.81 26.26 -9.29
N SER A 527 8.42 25.07 -9.22
CA SER A 527 9.85 24.94 -8.96
C SER A 527 10.72 25.54 -10.06
N SER A 528 10.29 25.44 -11.33
CA SER A 528 10.98 26.03 -12.48
C SER A 528 10.90 27.56 -12.46
N VAL A 529 9.74 28.11 -12.10
CA VAL A 529 9.53 29.56 -11.96
C VAL A 529 10.39 30.14 -10.84
N TYR A 530 10.45 29.49 -9.67
CA TYR A 530 11.34 29.91 -8.58
C TYR A 530 12.82 29.88 -8.98
N ALA A 531 13.23 28.88 -9.77
CA ALA A 531 14.60 28.82 -10.27
C ALA A 531 14.91 29.97 -11.24
N GLN A 532 13.95 30.43 -12.04
CA GLN A 532 14.11 31.55 -12.98
C GLN A 532 14.06 32.94 -12.30
N SER A 533 13.32 33.08 -11.20
CA SER A 533 13.23 34.33 -10.43
C SER A 533 14.38 34.54 -9.43
N SER A 534 15.26 33.56 -9.28
CA SER A 534 16.39 33.58 -8.32
C SER A 534 17.75 33.85 -8.99
N PHE A 535 17.74 34.28 -10.26
CA PHE A 535 18.92 34.69 -11.04
C PHE A 535 18.86 36.17 -11.41
#